data_AF-A0A1Z9H126-F1
#
_entry.id   AF-A0A1Z9H126-F1
#
_cell.length_a   1.000
_cell.length_b   1.000
_cell.length_c   1.000
_cell.angle_alpha   90.00
_cell.angle_beta   90.00
_cell.angle_gamma   90.00
#
_symmetry.space_group_name_H-M   'P 1'
#
loop_
_entity.id
_entity.type
_entity.pdbx_description
1 polymer ?
#
loop_
_entity_poly.entity_id
_entity_poly.type
_entity_poly.pdbx_seq_one_letter_code
_entity_poly.pdbx_strand_id
1 'polypeptide(L)' 'MKINDLIGEWKGKVPSSVCKSDKKLGASDEASCKSQGFRARDSGKKHDGKTLRGKKVRGQKYGGPLKDYS' A
#
# COMPACT_ATOMS: atom_id res chain seq x y z
N MET A 1 -11.28 -13.49 -20.00
CA MET A 1 -11.40 -12.20 -19.29
C MET A 1 -10.19 -11.36 -19.66
N LYS A 2 -10.37 -10.14 -20.20
CA LYS A 2 -9.27 -9.29 -20.71
C LYS A 2 -8.65 -8.50 -19.55
N ILE A 3 -7.33 -8.61 -19.41
CA ILE A 3 -6.49 -8.09 -18.33
C ILE A 3 -6.45 -6.55 -18.23
N ASN A 4 -6.92 -5.85 -19.27
CA ASN A 4 -6.75 -4.40 -19.43
C ASN A 4 -7.74 -3.54 -18.60
N ASP A 5 -8.69 -4.14 -17.88
CA ASP A 5 -9.67 -3.43 -17.05
C ASP A 5 -9.33 -3.43 -15.54
N LEU A 6 -8.21 -4.06 -15.14
CA LEU A 6 -7.78 -4.21 -13.73
C LEU A 6 -7.18 -2.93 -13.10
N ILE A 7 -7.34 -1.77 -13.76
CA ILE A 7 -6.93 -0.44 -13.29
C ILE A 7 -8.10 0.42 -12.79
N GLY A 8 -9.33 -0.10 -12.84
CA GLY A 8 -10.52 0.59 -12.33
C GLY A 8 -11.21 -0.23 -11.24
N GLU A 9 -11.24 0.31 -10.03
CA GLU A 9 -12.10 -0.14 -8.93
C GLU A 9 -11.86 -1.54 -8.33
N TRP A 10 -10.73 -1.70 -7.62
CA TRP A 10 -10.72 -2.60 -6.48
C TRP A 10 -11.64 -2.02 -5.40
N LYS A 11 -12.75 -2.68 -5.07
CA LYS A 11 -13.59 -2.32 -3.89
C LYS A 11 -12.88 -2.68 -2.58
N GLY A 12 -11.75 -2.05 -2.31
CA GLY A 12 -10.99 -2.15 -1.05
C GLY A 12 -9.52 -2.50 -1.24
N LYS A 13 -9.17 -3.78 -1.01
CA LYS A 13 -7.78 -4.25 -0.89
C LYS A 13 -7.23 -4.63 -2.27
N VAL A 14 -6.20 -3.91 -2.74
CA VAL A 14 -5.47 -4.28 -3.97
C VAL A 14 -4.74 -5.62 -3.74
N PRO A 15 -4.81 -6.59 -4.67
CA PRO A 15 -4.19 -7.89 -4.49
C PRO A 15 -2.66 -7.81 -4.44
N SER A 16 -2.06 -8.74 -3.69
CA SER A 16 -0.61 -8.78 -3.47
C SER A 16 0.18 -9.00 -4.76
N SER A 17 -0.37 -9.74 -5.72
CA SER A 17 0.22 -9.97 -7.04
C SER A 17 0.42 -8.67 -7.82
N VAL A 18 -0.58 -7.78 -7.80
CA VAL A 18 -0.50 -6.45 -8.42
C VAL A 18 0.51 -5.58 -7.67
N CYS A 19 0.44 -5.55 -6.33
CA CYS A 19 1.33 -4.73 -5.52
C CYS A 19 2.82 -5.10 -5.62
N LYS A 20 3.12 -6.39 -5.83
CA LYS A 20 4.49 -6.90 -5.97
C LYS A 20 5.04 -6.79 -7.39
N SER A 21 4.21 -6.47 -8.38
CA SER A 21 4.68 -6.26 -9.75
C SER A 21 5.52 -4.98 -9.85
N ASP A 22 6.47 -4.93 -10.77
CA ASP A 22 7.25 -3.73 -11.11
C ASP A 22 6.47 -2.72 -11.97
N LYS A 23 5.19 -2.99 -12.22
CA LYS A 23 4.34 -2.10 -13.00
C LYS A 23 4.08 -0.80 -12.24
N LYS A 24 4.01 0.30 -13.00
CA LYS A 24 3.56 1.59 -12.49
C LYS A 24 2.06 1.49 -12.19
N LEU A 25 1.68 1.66 -10.93
CA LEU A 25 0.30 1.61 -10.48
C LEU A 25 -0.28 3.02 -10.44
N GLY A 26 -1.61 3.15 -10.54
CA GLY A 26 -2.28 4.42 -10.26
C GLY A 26 -2.07 4.85 -8.81
N ALA A 27 -2.23 6.15 -8.52
CA ALA A 27 -1.98 6.70 -7.19
C ALA A 27 -2.79 6.00 -6.08
N SER A 28 -4.07 5.70 -6.36
CA SER A 28 -4.97 4.99 -5.44
C SER A 28 -4.49 3.57 -5.13
N ASP A 29 -4.11 2.82 -6.17
CA ASP A 29 -3.64 1.45 -6.02
C ASP A 29 -2.30 1.39 -5.30
N GLU A 30 -1.38 2.30 -5.66
CA GLU A 30 -0.10 2.41 -5.01
C GLU A 30 -0.24 2.74 -3.51
N ALA A 31 -1.14 3.66 -3.16
CA ALA A 31 -1.43 4.01 -1.78
C ALA A 31 -2.00 2.80 -1.00
N SER A 32 -2.88 2.02 -1.63
CA SER A 32 -3.40 0.78 -1.05
C SER A 32 -2.28 -0.25 -0.83
N CYS A 33 -1.42 -0.47 -1.84
CA CYS A 33 -0.28 -1.38 -1.74
C CYS A 33 0.74 -0.97 -0.67
N LYS A 34 1.03 0.33 -0.53
CA LYS A 34 1.87 0.89 0.53
C LYS A 34 1.23 0.69 1.91
N SER A 35 -0.08 0.91 2.02
CA SER A 35 -0.83 0.75 3.28
C SER A 35 -0.90 -0.70 3.75
N GLN A 36 -1.00 -1.64 2.80
CA GLN A 36 -0.93 -3.07 3.05
C GLN A 36 0.48 -3.59 3.37
N GLY A 37 1.51 -2.75 3.22
CA GLY A 37 2.91 -3.12 3.48
C GLY A 37 3.58 -3.90 2.34
N PHE A 38 3.00 -3.93 1.14
CA PHE A 38 3.60 -4.61 -0.02
C PHE A 38 4.64 -3.73 -0.74
N ARG A 39 4.45 -2.41 -0.72
CA ARG A 39 5.41 -1.41 -1.23
C ARG A 39 5.92 -0.53 -0.10
N ALA A 40 7.14 0.00 -0.28
CA ALA A 40 7.75 0.89 0.70
C ALA A 40 6.96 2.21 0.77
N ARG A 41 6.77 2.73 1.98
CA ARG A 41 6.12 4.03 2.18
C ARG A 41 7.11 5.14 1.83
N ASP A 42 6.61 6.21 1.24
CA ASP A 42 7.42 7.39 0.93
C ASP A 42 7.27 8.51 1.99
N SER A 43 6.22 8.41 2.82
CA SER A 43 5.93 9.41 3.84
C SER A 43 7.05 9.50 4.89
N GLY A 44 7.47 10.73 5.19
CA GLY A 44 8.37 11.06 6.29
C GLY A 44 7.75 10.93 7.69
N LYS A 45 6.48 10.48 7.79
CA LYS A 45 5.83 10.23 9.08
C LYS A 45 6.65 9.23 9.91
N LYS A 46 6.71 9.48 11.21
CA LYS A 46 7.34 8.58 12.19
C LYS A 46 6.28 7.74 12.88
N HIS A 47 6.61 6.49 13.14
CA HIS A 47 5.86 5.60 13.99
C HIS A 47 6.82 5.01 15.02
N ASP A 48 6.50 5.16 16.30
CA ASP A 48 7.35 4.67 17.40
C ASP A 48 8.79 5.20 17.32
N GLY A 49 8.94 6.51 17.07
CA GLY A 49 10.23 7.17 16.88
C GLY A 49 10.97 6.85 15.57
N LYS A 50 10.47 5.91 14.76
CA LYS A 50 11.12 5.46 13.51
C LYS A 50 10.44 6.05 12.28
N THR A 51 11.23 6.60 11.36
CA THR A 51 10.74 7.11 10.07
C THR A 51 10.23 5.97 9.20
N LEU A 52 9.03 6.13 8.65
CA LEU A 52 8.39 5.12 7.79
C LEU A 52 8.90 5.15 6.33
N ARG A 53 9.54 6.24 5.92
CA ARG A 53 10.10 6.41 4.57
C ARG A 53 11.08 5.27 4.24
N GLY A 54 10.87 4.64 3.08
CA GLY A 54 11.66 3.49 2.62
C GLY A 54 11.31 2.17 3.32
N LYS A 55 10.40 2.14 4.30
CA LYS A 55 10.03 0.93 5.03
C LYS A 55 8.71 0.34 4.51
N LYS A 56 8.66 -0.99 4.46
CA LYS A 56 7.44 -1.77 4.21
C LYS A 56 6.79 -2.08 5.55
N VAL A 57 5.84 -1.23 5.95
CA VAL A 57 5.10 -1.39 7.22
C VAL A 57 3.63 -1.53 6.88
N ARG A 58 2.96 -2.52 7.48
CA ARG A 58 1.53 -2.76 7.29
C ARG A 58 0.72 -1.87 8.23
N GLY A 59 -0.34 -1.25 7.71
CA GLY A 59 -1.30 -0.47 8.48
C GLY A 59 -2.15 -1.32 9.41
N GLN A 60 -2.69 -0.73 10.47
CA GLN A 60 -3.54 -1.39 11.45
C GLN A 60 -4.84 -1.91 10.83
N LYS A 61 -5.45 -1.17 9.89
CA LYS A 61 -6.57 -1.67 9.06
C LYS A 61 -6.26 -3.01 8.37
N TYR A 62 -4.99 -3.28 8.11
CA TYR A 62 -4.54 -4.52 7.49
C TYR A 62 -3.92 -5.49 8.51
N GLY A 63 -3.96 -5.23 9.81
CA GLY A 63 -3.39 -6.08 10.87
C GLY A 63 -1.91 -5.86 11.16
N GLY A 64 -1.36 -4.69 10.79
CA GLY A 64 0.02 -4.30 11.12
C GLY A 64 0.12 -3.32 12.29
N PRO A 65 1.34 -3.00 12.74
CA PRO A 65 1.57 -2.18 13.94
C PRO A 65 1.25 -0.69 13.75
N LEU A 66 1.17 -0.23 12.50
CA LEU A 66 0.96 1.18 12.19
C LEU A 66 -0.50 1.57 12.42
N LYS A 67 -0.80 2.09 13.61
CA LYS A 67 -2.11 2.66 13.98
C LYS A 67 -2.56 3.73 12.98
N ASP A 68 -3.83 3.67 12.58
CA ASP A 68 -4.48 4.69 11.78
C ASP A 68 -4.77 5.90 12.69
N TYR A 69 -3.79 6.80 12.81
CA TYR A 69 -4.04 8.14 13.33
C TYR A 69 -4.38 9.03 12.13
N SER A 70 -5.68 9.26 11.93
CA SER A 70 -6.22 10.28 11.02
C SER A 70 -6.06 11.66 11.62
#